data_AF-A0A7J4CUM7-F1
#
_entry.id   AF-A0A7J4CUM7-F1
#
_cell.length_a   1.000
_cell.length_b   1.000
_cell.length_c   1.000
_cell.angle_alpha   90.00
_cell.angle_beta   90.00
_cell.angle_gamma   90.00
#
_symmetry.space_group_name_H-M   'P 1'
#
loop_
_entity.id
_entity.type
_entity.pdbx_description
1 polymer ?
#
loop_
_entity_poly.entity_id
_entity_poly.type
_entity_poly.pdbx_seq_one_letter_code
_entity_poly.pdbx_strand_id
1 'polypeptide(L)'
;LWKEMLQRESENQGYWFGLASALEAAGDLETADKCRTKARGFGVDDAQIDAANSSLAKATMVEQSTLSSEAPLPPSDTPPPAPQVPTPASDTPAPAKSGDIPWRWSDNVVDQVIAEYHLDDRDELIEVAKTHDDGNRYLKRDELQSAAEQLQDAKKTWRYSDNVVAEIMDGYGLDDSTALIDAAKLHDDGNRYLNRQEFMAAARDLMMAKQMPSAGDVAVPTIELPAVEEPPVAAPAASPAVAVESGSVVPPVPPPAEETEEVISADVPELLLTPITPSPSPRSQDTEVVPNINLSDVALDATSKMESSIADIGYGSASVDADIEWYNRGLSLISEKKYREALSCLDKALKVFKDDDDMIIRILNARGNTFYYLEDYPKTIENYHQAMLINPALVSGRTLYNMGTAYAEMERYDDAIKCYGQSIPRGLSTEESALAKEQTRRCTQLRKESLRRAI
;
A
#
# COMPACT_ATOMS: atom_id res chain seq x y z
N LEU A 1 -21.91 12.91 -4.64
CA LEU A 1 -23.00 13.74 -5.22
C LEU A 1 -23.89 14.36 -4.14
N TRP A 2 -24.77 13.60 -3.47
CA TRP A 2 -25.73 14.16 -2.49
C TRP A 2 -25.08 14.90 -1.31
N LYS A 3 -23.97 14.38 -0.76
CA LYS A 3 -23.21 15.06 0.31
C LYS A 3 -22.65 16.43 -0.12
N GLU A 4 -22.26 16.56 -1.38
CA GLU A 4 -21.74 17.83 -1.93
C GLU A 4 -22.87 18.83 -2.18
N MET A 5 -24.04 18.35 -2.62
CA MET A 5 -25.24 19.18 -2.77
C MET A 5 -25.73 19.69 -1.41
N LEU A 6 -25.71 18.86 -0.37
CA LEU A 6 -26.06 19.26 1.01
C LEU A 6 -25.05 20.20 1.66
N GLN A 7 -23.79 20.20 1.23
CA GLN A 7 -22.80 21.19 1.68
C GLN A 7 -23.09 22.59 1.10
N ARG A 8 -23.71 22.66 -0.09
CA ARG A 8 -24.08 23.93 -0.73
C ARG A 8 -25.45 24.43 -0.27
N GLU A 9 -26.40 23.50 -0.11
CA GLU A 9 -27.79 23.79 0.28
C GLU A 9 -28.26 22.73 1.29
N SER A 10 -28.05 23.01 2.58
CA SER A 10 -28.33 22.05 3.66
C SER A 10 -29.82 21.96 4.06
N GLU A 11 -30.63 22.92 3.64
CA GLU A 11 -32.06 23.04 3.97
C GLU A 11 -32.99 22.48 2.87
N ASN A 12 -32.43 22.01 1.75
CA ASN A 12 -33.24 21.51 0.65
C ASN A 12 -33.73 20.06 0.92
N GLN A 13 -35.04 19.93 1.13
CA GLN A 13 -35.72 18.68 1.45
C GLN A 13 -35.50 17.58 0.38
N GLY A 14 -35.44 17.96 -0.90
CA GLY A 14 -35.26 17.01 -2.01
C GLY A 14 -33.90 16.30 -1.97
N TYR A 15 -32.84 16.99 -1.53
CA TYR A 15 -31.51 16.39 -1.41
C TYR A 15 -31.43 15.40 -0.25
N TRP A 16 -32.15 15.65 0.84
CA TRP A 16 -32.26 14.71 1.96
C TRP A 16 -33.03 13.44 1.58
N PHE A 17 -34.09 13.55 0.79
CA PHE A 17 -34.81 12.37 0.27
C PHE A 17 -34.02 11.59 -0.79
N GLY A 18 -33.31 12.28 -1.68
CA GLY A 18 -32.40 11.66 -2.65
C GLY A 18 -31.27 10.90 -1.96
N LEU A 19 -30.67 11.50 -0.92
CA LEU A 19 -29.67 10.84 -0.08
C LEU A 19 -30.26 9.62 0.64
N ALA A 20 -31.45 9.75 1.24
CA ALA A 20 -32.11 8.64 1.93
C ALA A 20 -32.41 7.46 1.00
N SER A 21 -32.90 7.73 -0.21
CA SER A 21 -33.19 6.69 -1.21
C SER A 21 -31.91 6.01 -1.70
N ALA A 22 -30.81 6.76 -1.85
CA ALA A 22 -29.51 6.20 -2.20
C ALA A 22 -28.91 5.35 -1.06
N LEU A 23 -29.10 5.75 0.20
CA LEU A 23 -28.65 5.00 1.37
C LEU A 23 -29.46 3.73 1.58
N GLU A 24 -30.76 3.77 1.32
CA GLU A 24 -31.64 2.60 1.34
C GLU A 24 -31.29 1.60 0.23
N ALA A 25 -31.03 2.08 -0.99
CA ALA A 25 -30.50 1.23 -2.06
C ALA A 25 -29.12 0.63 -1.73
N ALA A 26 -28.34 1.31 -0.87
CA ALA A 26 -27.07 0.82 -0.34
C ALA A 26 -27.22 -0.10 0.89
N GLY A 27 -28.43 -0.30 1.41
CA GLY A 27 -28.74 -1.18 2.53
C GLY A 27 -28.58 -0.57 3.92
N ASP A 28 -28.26 0.73 4.04
CA ASP A 28 -28.18 1.44 5.32
C ASP A 28 -29.54 2.07 5.65
N LEU A 29 -30.46 1.22 6.12
CA LEU A 29 -31.85 1.59 6.42
C LEU A 29 -31.96 2.57 7.60
N GLU A 30 -31.06 2.47 8.58
CA GLU A 30 -31.11 3.31 9.79
C GLU A 30 -30.68 4.75 9.48
N THR A 31 -29.61 4.92 8.71
CA THR A 31 -29.17 6.26 8.29
C THR A 31 -30.11 6.85 7.25
N ALA A 32 -30.71 6.03 6.39
CA ALA A 32 -31.76 6.47 5.47
C ALA A 32 -32.98 7.02 6.22
N ASP A 33 -33.44 6.37 7.28
CA ASP A 33 -34.60 6.82 8.07
C ASP A 33 -34.32 8.10 8.85
N LYS A 34 -33.09 8.25 9.39
CA LYS A 34 -32.62 9.52 9.98
C LYS A 34 -32.63 10.67 8.96
N CYS A 35 -32.22 10.40 7.71
CA CYS A 35 -32.26 11.38 6.63
C CYS A 35 -33.71 11.76 6.24
N ARG A 36 -34.64 10.79 6.20
CA ARG A 36 -36.08 11.05 5.94
C ARG A 36 -36.75 11.85 7.06
N THR A 37 -36.44 11.53 8.31
CA THR A 37 -36.96 12.25 9.48
C THR A 37 -36.47 13.69 9.48
N LYS A 38 -35.19 13.91 9.14
CA LYS A 38 -34.62 15.25 8.97
C LYS A 38 -35.27 16.01 7.80
N ALA A 39 -35.50 15.35 6.66
CA ALA A 39 -36.21 15.93 5.52
C ALA A 39 -37.63 16.41 5.90
N ARG A 40 -38.37 15.61 6.70
CA ARG A 40 -39.71 15.96 7.21
C ARG A 40 -39.69 17.10 8.23
N GLY A 41 -38.57 17.32 8.91
CA GLY A 41 -38.38 18.41 9.85
C GLY A 41 -38.32 19.81 9.21
N PHE A 42 -38.11 19.90 7.89
CA PHE A 42 -37.98 21.18 7.17
C PHE A 42 -39.32 21.78 6.70
N GLY A 43 -40.46 21.13 6.95
CA GLY A 43 -41.78 21.75 6.99
C GLY A 43 -42.18 22.61 5.78
N VAL A 44 -42.24 22.02 4.57
CA VAL A 44 -42.92 22.61 3.41
C VAL A 44 -43.93 21.60 2.85
N ASP A 45 -45.12 22.09 2.54
CA ASP A 45 -46.37 21.35 2.29
C ASP A 45 -46.23 20.18 1.31
N ASP A 46 -46.77 19.01 1.71
CA ASP A 46 -46.82 17.73 0.98
C ASP A 46 -47.43 17.83 -0.44
N ALA A 47 -48.02 18.97 -0.82
CA ALA A 47 -48.61 19.20 -2.13
C ALA A 47 -47.61 19.57 -3.24
N GLN A 48 -46.38 20.03 -2.91
CA GLN A 48 -45.37 20.37 -3.93
C GLN A 48 -44.49 19.20 -4.36
N ILE A 49 -44.48 18.10 -3.60
CA ILE A 49 -43.61 16.94 -3.84
C ILE A 49 -44.12 16.08 -5.01
N ASP A 50 -45.43 15.97 -5.19
CA ASP A 50 -46.02 15.21 -6.32
C ASP A 50 -45.82 15.89 -7.68
N ALA A 51 -45.73 17.21 -7.73
CA ALA A 51 -45.47 17.96 -8.97
C ALA A 51 -44.01 17.87 -9.42
N ALA A 52 -43.06 17.85 -8.48
CA ALA A 52 -41.63 17.74 -8.77
C ALA A 52 -41.24 16.32 -9.23
N ASN A 53 -41.81 15.28 -8.61
CA ASN A 53 -41.55 13.89 -9.00
C ASN A 53 -42.20 13.51 -10.34
N SER A 54 -43.34 14.12 -10.70
CA SER A 54 -43.96 13.97 -12.02
C SER A 54 -43.16 14.62 -13.15
N SER A 55 -42.40 15.68 -12.84
CA SER A 55 -41.60 16.43 -13.82
C SER A 55 -40.25 15.77 -14.12
N LEU A 56 -39.69 15.03 -13.17
CA LEU A 56 -38.43 14.29 -13.35
C LEU A 56 -38.64 12.89 -13.97
N ALA A 57 -39.80 12.27 -13.74
CA ALA A 57 -40.20 11.01 -14.38
C ALA A 57 -40.49 11.14 -15.89
N LYS A 58 -40.74 12.35 -16.40
CA LYS A 58 -40.91 12.61 -17.85
C LYS A 58 -39.59 12.72 -18.63
N ALA A 59 -38.45 12.76 -17.96
CA ALA A 59 -37.14 12.85 -18.62
C ALA A 59 -36.41 11.50 -18.74
N THR A 60 -36.94 10.43 -18.15
CA THR A 60 -36.24 9.13 -18.12
C THR A 60 -37.23 7.98 -18.22
N MET A 61 -37.84 7.76 -19.40
CA MET A 61 -38.36 6.47 -19.87
C MET A 61 -39.05 6.64 -21.24
N VAL A 62 -38.25 6.52 -22.30
CA VAL A 62 -38.70 5.99 -23.59
C VAL A 62 -38.08 4.60 -23.71
N GLU A 63 -38.83 3.67 -24.28
CA GLU A 63 -38.59 2.22 -24.39
C GLU A 63 -38.90 1.38 -23.14
N GLN A 64 -40.17 1.00 -22.98
CA GLN A 64 -40.67 -0.26 -23.56
C GLN A 64 -42.19 -0.37 -23.33
N SER A 65 -42.90 -0.60 -24.44
CA SER A 65 -44.32 -0.92 -24.55
C SER A 65 -44.55 -2.39 -24.16
N THR A 66 -45.62 -2.87 -23.52
CA THR A 66 -47.02 -2.94 -23.96
C THR A 66 -47.85 -3.78 -22.96
N LEU A 67 -49.18 -3.58 -22.94
CA LEU A 67 -50.28 -4.46 -22.46
C LEU A 67 -50.41 -4.65 -20.93
N SER A 68 -51.56 -4.64 -20.26
CA SER A 68 -52.98 -4.61 -20.64
C SER A 68 -53.82 -4.31 -19.37
N SER A 69 -55.13 -4.08 -19.54
CA SER A 69 -56.17 -3.66 -18.59
C SER A 69 -56.45 -4.64 -17.43
N GLU A 70 -57.33 -4.44 -16.42
CA GLU A 70 -58.58 -3.68 -16.28
C GLU A 70 -59.03 -3.67 -14.80
N ALA A 71 -59.76 -2.61 -14.40
CA ALA A 71 -60.87 -2.43 -13.43
C ALA A 71 -61.04 -3.21 -12.08
N PRO A 72 -61.79 -2.63 -11.09
CA PRO A 72 -61.72 -2.98 -9.65
C PRO A 72 -63.02 -3.55 -9.02
N LEU A 73 -62.93 -3.87 -7.70
CA LEU A 73 -63.96 -4.12 -6.64
C LEU A 73 -64.08 -5.59 -6.15
N PRO A 74 -64.66 -5.91 -4.96
CA PRO A 74 -64.76 -5.24 -3.63
C PRO A 74 -64.34 -6.20 -2.46
N PRO A 75 -64.55 -5.90 -1.15
CA PRO A 75 -63.88 -6.59 -0.05
C PRO A 75 -64.70 -7.71 0.59
N SER A 76 -64.04 -8.75 1.12
CA SER A 76 -64.58 -9.56 2.23
C SER A 76 -63.52 -10.47 2.86
N ASP A 77 -63.72 -10.68 4.17
CA ASP A 77 -63.33 -11.83 4.99
C ASP A 77 -61.90 -11.96 5.54
N THR A 78 -61.83 -11.61 6.82
CA THR A 78 -60.95 -12.16 7.85
C THR A 78 -60.90 -13.70 7.87
N PRO A 79 -59.71 -14.30 8.09
CA PRO A 79 -59.58 -15.63 8.66
C PRO A 79 -58.97 -15.61 10.09
N PRO A 80 -59.11 -16.72 10.87
CA PRO A 80 -58.90 -16.76 12.31
C PRO A 80 -57.42 -16.94 12.72
N PRO A 81 -57.05 -16.73 14.01
CA PRO A 81 -55.67 -16.83 14.43
C PRO A 81 -55.26 -18.29 14.69
N ALA A 82 -54.04 -18.64 14.29
CA ALA A 82 -53.33 -19.86 14.67
C ALA A 82 -51.87 -19.48 15.05
N PRO A 83 -51.11 -20.37 15.73
CA PRO A 83 -50.59 -20.19 17.08
C PRO A 83 -49.27 -19.40 17.13
N GLN A 84 -49.08 -18.64 18.22
CA GLN A 84 -47.84 -17.91 18.49
C GLN A 84 -46.68 -18.88 18.77
N VAL A 85 -45.63 -18.77 17.97
CA VAL A 85 -44.28 -19.26 18.28
C VAL A 85 -43.57 -18.15 19.08
N PRO A 86 -42.91 -18.43 20.21
CA PRO A 86 -42.27 -17.38 21.02
C PRO A 86 -41.04 -16.82 20.29
N THR A 87 -41.03 -15.50 20.11
CA THR A 87 -39.85 -14.71 19.73
C THR A 87 -38.88 -14.57 20.91
N PRO A 88 -37.54 -14.54 20.67
CA PRO A 88 -36.58 -14.25 21.73
C PRO A 88 -36.66 -12.77 22.11
N ALA A 89 -36.64 -12.51 23.42
CA ALA A 89 -36.74 -11.18 24.01
C ALA A 89 -35.56 -10.29 23.60
N SER A 90 -35.88 -9.07 23.16
CA SER A 90 -34.95 -7.95 23.17
C SER A 90 -34.81 -7.46 24.61
N ASP A 91 -33.74 -7.84 25.28
CA ASP A 91 -33.34 -7.18 26.53
C ASP A 91 -32.58 -5.90 26.18
N THR A 92 -33.28 -4.77 26.26
CA THR A 92 -32.65 -3.46 26.40
C THR A 92 -32.69 -3.09 27.90
N PRO A 93 -31.57 -3.01 28.63
CA PRO A 93 -31.56 -2.42 29.95
C PRO A 93 -31.33 -0.91 29.85
N ALA A 94 -32.24 -0.14 30.44
CA ALA A 94 -32.07 1.28 30.75
C ALA A 94 -30.97 1.50 31.82
N PRO A 95 -30.39 2.71 31.96
CA PRO A 95 -29.05 2.90 32.52
C PRO A 95 -29.02 2.77 34.06
N ALA A 96 -28.10 1.95 34.56
CA ALA A 96 -27.77 1.85 35.98
C ALA A 96 -26.63 2.81 36.35
N LYS A 97 -26.74 3.42 37.54
CA LYS A 97 -25.81 4.44 38.06
C LYS A 97 -24.39 3.89 38.26
N SER A 98 -23.43 4.75 37.95
CA SER A 98 -22.00 4.53 37.62
C SER A 98 -21.06 4.26 38.81
N GLY A 99 -21.42 3.38 39.74
CA GLY A 99 -20.56 3.08 40.91
C GLY A 99 -19.79 1.76 40.81
N ASP A 100 -20.51 0.66 40.56
CA ASP A 100 -20.02 -0.69 40.89
C ASP A 100 -20.20 -1.70 39.75
N ILE A 101 -20.11 -1.25 38.49
CA ILE A 101 -20.18 -2.17 37.34
C ILE A 101 -18.78 -2.78 37.14
N PRO A 102 -18.62 -4.13 37.23
CA PRO A 102 -17.38 -4.79 36.89
C PRO A 102 -17.08 -4.62 35.41
N TRP A 103 -15.80 -4.50 35.04
CA TRP A 103 -15.39 -4.46 33.64
C TRP A 103 -15.86 -5.70 32.90
N ARG A 104 -16.39 -5.51 31.69
CA ARG A 104 -16.88 -6.58 30.82
C ARG A 104 -16.24 -6.43 29.44
N TRP A 105 -15.98 -7.56 28.79
CA TRP A 105 -15.51 -7.64 27.42
C TRP A 105 -15.89 -9.00 26.84
N SER A 106 -15.77 -9.15 25.52
CA SER A 106 -15.93 -10.44 24.84
C SER A 106 -14.56 -11.07 24.58
N ASP A 107 -14.29 -12.23 25.18
CA ASP A 107 -13.01 -12.93 25.01
C ASP A 107 -12.71 -13.25 23.54
N ASN A 108 -13.73 -13.63 22.76
CA ASN A 108 -13.58 -13.87 21.33
C ASN A 108 -13.14 -12.59 20.57
N VAL A 109 -13.62 -11.42 20.99
CA VAL A 109 -13.21 -10.15 20.37
C VAL A 109 -11.78 -9.79 20.76
N VAL A 110 -11.40 -10.01 22.02
CA VAL A 110 -10.03 -9.82 22.50
C VAL A 110 -9.06 -10.73 21.73
N ASP A 111 -9.36 -12.02 21.62
CA ASP A 111 -8.52 -13.00 20.93
C ASP A 111 -8.37 -12.68 19.43
N GLN A 112 -9.44 -12.20 18.78
CA GLN A 112 -9.38 -11.76 17.38
C GLN A 112 -8.45 -10.56 17.21
N VAL A 113 -8.53 -9.56 18.09
CA VAL A 113 -7.67 -8.37 18.02
C VAL A 113 -6.22 -8.73 18.31
N ILE A 114 -5.97 -9.62 19.28
CA ILE A 114 -4.62 -10.13 19.56
C ILE A 114 -4.03 -10.86 18.36
N ALA A 115 -4.81 -11.72 17.70
CA ALA A 115 -4.38 -12.45 16.52
C ALA A 115 -4.15 -11.53 15.31
N GLU A 116 -4.99 -10.51 15.14
CA GLU A 116 -4.92 -9.54 14.03
C GLU A 116 -3.72 -8.59 14.16
N TYR A 117 -3.40 -8.16 15.39
CA TYR A 117 -2.29 -7.24 15.66
C TYR A 117 -1.01 -7.94 16.11
N HIS A 118 -1.00 -9.28 16.17
CA HIS A 118 0.11 -10.11 16.62
C HIS A 118 0.65 -9.68 17.99
N LEU A 119 -0.25 -9.48 18.95
CA LEU A 119 0.11 -9.10 20.32
C LEU A 119 0.44 -10.33 21.16
N ASP A 120 1.46 -10.22 22.00
CA ASP A 120 1.92 -11.33 22.84
C ASP A 120 1.29 -11.29 24.25
N ASP A 121 0.76 -10.14 24.66
CA ASP A 121 0.23 -9.90 26.00
C ASP A 121 -1.24 -9.44 25.96
N ARG A 122 -2.11 -10.33 26.42
CA ARG A 122 -3.56 -10.12 26.50
C ARG A 122 -3.94 -9.14 27.62
N ASP A 123 -3.26 -9.21 28.75
CA ASP A 123 -3.62 -8.43 29.92
C ASP A 123 -3.17 -6.97 29.74
N GLU A 124 -2.03 -6.77 29.08
CA GLU A 124 -1.56 -5.44 28.66
C GLU A 124 -2.57 -4.76 27.71
N LEU A 125 -3.12 -5.50 26.73
CA LEU A 125 -4.16 -5.00 25.83
C LEU A 125 -5.41 -4.54 26.60
N ILE A 126 -5.86 -5.34 27.56
CA ILE A 126 -7.06 -5.04 28.35
C ILE A 126 -6.84 -3.80 29.22
N GLU A 127 -5.68 -3.66 29.87
CA GLU A 127 -5.39 -2.47 30.69
C GLU A 127 -5.33 -1.20 29.83
N VAL A 128 -4.71 -1.25 28.66
CA VAL A 128 -4.67 -0.09 27.75
C VAL A 128 -6.06 0.23 27.20
N ALA A 129 -6.87 -0.77 26.89
CA ALA A 129 -8.24 -0.58 26.41
C ALA A 129 -9.15 0.10 27.46
N LYS A 130 -8.94 -0.13 28.76
CA LYS A 130 -9.66 0.60 29.82
C LYS A 130 -9.45 2.10 29.78
N THR A 131 -8.33 2.58 29.22
CA THR A 131 -8.07 4.01 29.06
C THR A 131 -8.85 4.64 27.89
N HIS A 132 -9.39 3.83 26.99
CA HIS A 132 -10.18 4.24 25.82
C HIS A 132 -11.69 4.09 26.04
N ASP A 133 -12.11 3.63 27.22
CA ASP A 133 -13.52 3.41 27.57
C ASP A 133 -14.34 4.71 27.52
N ASP A 134 -15.52 4.64 26.91
CA ASP A 134 -16.46 5.75 26.80
C ASP A 134 -17.31 6.00 28.08
N GLY A 135 -16.95 5.35 29.19
CA GLY A 135 -17.60 5.45 30.50
C GLY A 135 -18.61 4.34 30.79
N ASN A 136 -18.78 3.38 29.88
CA ASN A 136 -19.72 2.26 30.02
C ASN A 136 -19.10 1.00 30.69
N ARG A 137 -17.78 0.99 30.92
CA ARG A 137 -17.01 -0.15 31.48
C ARG A 137 -17.17 -1.47 30.70
N TYR A 138 -17.44 -1.37 29.42
CA TYR A 138 -17.55 -2.47 28.48
C TYR A 138 -16.62 -2.22 27.29
N LEU A 139 -15.55 -3.01 27.20
CA LEU A 139 -14.57 -2.87 26.15
C LEU A 139 -15.13 -3.40 24.83
N LYS A 140 -15.50 -2.49 23.93
CA LYS A 140 -15.94 -2.83 22.58
C LYS A 140 -14.75 -3.00 21.64
N ARG A 141 -14.99 -3.61 20.48
CA ARG A 141 -13.94 -3.92 19.50
C ARG A 141 -13.10 -2.69 19.13
N ASP A 142 -13.74 -1.54 18.94
CA ASP A 142 -13.06 -0.30 18.55
C ASP A 142 -12.03 0.16 19.60
N GLU A 143 -12.37 0.03 20.89
CA GLU A 143 -11.49 0.43 22.01
C GLU A 143 -10.32 -0.54 22.16
N LEU A 144 -10.58 -1.85 21.99
CA LEU A 144 -9.54 -2.88 21.93
C LEU A 144 -8.63 -2.67 20.71
N GLN A 145 -9.16 -2.25 19.58
CA GLN A 145 -8.38 -1.99 18.37
C GLN A 145 -7.50 -0.75 18.53
N SER A 146 -8.03 0.35 19.09
CA SER A 146 -7.24 1.54 19.41
C SER A 146 -6.12 1.22 20.42
N ALA A 147 -6.41 0.40 21.44
CA ALA A 147 -5.41 -0.07 22.39
C ALA A 147 -4.33 -0.95 21.74
N ALA A 148 -4.74 -1.84 20.83
CA ALA A 148 -3.82 -2.70 20.08
C ALA A 148 -2.91 -1.90 19.16
N GLU A 149 -3.44 -0.88 18.49
CA GLU A 149 -2.67 0.06 17.68
C GLU A 149 -1.68 0.84 18.54
N GLN A 150 -2.10 1.32 19.71
CA GLN A 150 -1.20 2.00 20.63
C GLN A 150 -0.06 1.08 21.12
N LEU A 151 -0.35 -0.19 21.41
CA LEU A 151 0.67 -1.17 21.80
C LEU A 151 1.60 -1.53 20.63
N GLN A 152 1.06 -1.67 19.42
CA GLN A 152 1.87 -1.90 18.23
C GLN A 152 2.75 -0.69 17.92
N ASP A 153 2.23 0.53 18.09
CA ASP A 153 2.98 1.77 17.95
C ASP A 153 4.01 1.93 19.05
N ALA A 154 3.72 1.55 20.30
CA ALA A 154 4.70 1.51 21.37
C ALA A 154 5.86 0.53 21.06
N LYS A 155 5.56 -0.60 20.39
CA LYS A 155 6.55 -1.60 19.95
C LYS A 155 7.30 -1.22 18.66
N LYS A 156 6.81 -0.26 17.86
CA LYS A 156 7.52 0.23 16.66
C LYS A 156 8.76 1.03 17.06
N THR A 157 9.94 0.48 16.75
CA THR A 157 11.25 1.08 17.01
C THR A 157 11.47 2.36 16.19
N TRP A 158 12.02 3.40 16.81
CA TRP A 158 12.48 4.63 16.14
C TRP A 158 13.48 4.31 15.04
N ARG A 159 13.26 4.85 13.84
CA ARG A 159 14.16 4.66 12.69
C ARG A 159 14.98 5.92 12.47
N TYR A 160 16.28 5.79 12.37
CA TYR A 160 17.18 6.90 12.01
C TYR A 160 18.44 6.34 11.36
N SER A 161 19.22 7.25 10.75
CA SER A 161 20.50 6.91 10.14
C SER A 161 21.63 7.26 11.08
N ASP A 162 22.41 6.27 11.51
CA ASP A 162 23.58 6.49 12.39
C ASP A 162 24.61 7.44 11.77
N ASN A 163 24.74 7.41 10.44
CA ASN A 163 25.61 8.34 9.71
C ASN A 163 25.15 9.80 9.85
N VAL A 164 23.83 10.03 9.85
CA VAL A 164 23.26 11.37 10.02
C VAL A 164 23.46 11.85 11.45
N VAL A 165 23.30 10.97 12.44
CA VAL A 165 23.58 11.27 13.85
C VAL A 165 25.04 11.67 14.02
N ALA A 166 25.98 10.87 13.48
CA ALA A 166 27.41 11.14 13.57
C ALA A 166 27.82 12.47 12.90
N GLU A 167 27.28 12.76 11.71
CA GLU A 167 27.57 14.02 10.99
C GLU A 167 27.11 15.25 11.78
N ILE A 168 25.92 15.17 12.39
CA ILE A 168 25.36 16.28 13.17
C ILE A 168 26.10 16.44 14.50
N MET A 169 26.48 15.34 15.15
CA MET A 169 27.29 15.38 16.37
C MET A 169 28.65 16.05 16.13
N ASP A 170 29.34 15.69 15.05
CA ASP A 170 30.62 16.30 14.66
C ASP A 170 30.45 17.79 14.32
N GLY A 171 29.44 18.13 13.51
CA GLY A 171 29.18 19.51 13.09
C GLY A 171 28.78 20.46 14.22
N TYR A 172 28.14 19.96 15.28
CA TYR A 172 27.70 20.76 16.43
C TYR A 172 28.57 20.57 17.69
N GLY A 173 29.60 19.71 17.63
CA GLY A 173 30.47 19.43 18.78
C GLY A 173 29.75 18.75 19.96
N LEU A 174 28.78 17.88 19.65
CA LEU A 174 28.03 17.11 20.65
C LEU A 174 28.71 15.77 20.87
N ASP A 175 28.82 15.38 22.14
CA ASP A 175 29.47 14.16 22.61
C ASP A 175 28.47 13.06 23.02
N ASP A 176 27.22 13.42 23.26
CA ASP A 176 26.16 12.49 23.66
C ASP A 176 25.14 12.23 22.53
N SER A 177 25.29 11.06 21.89
CA SER A 177 24.37 10.60 20.83
C SER A 177 22.98 10.28 21.37
N THR A 178 22.89 9.81 22.62
CA THR A 178 21.61 9.42 23.23
C THR A 178 20.78 10.64 23.56
N ALA A 179 21.40 11.69 24.13
CA ALA A 179 20.75 12.97 24.37
C ALA A 179 20.27 13.63 23.06
N LEU A 180 21.05 13.51 21.98
CA LEU A 180 20.66 14.04 20.66
C LEU A 180 19.47 13.27 20.08
N ILE A 181 19.46 11.94 20.17
CA ILE A 181 18.34 11.11 19.69
C ILE A 181 17.08 11.39 20.51
N ASP A 182 17.18 11.48 21.83
CA ASP A 182 16.03 11.76 22.69
C ASP A 182 15.47 13.17 22.47
N ALA A 183 16.32 14.17 22.25
CA ALA A 183 15.88 15.50 21.87
C ALA A 183 15.23 15.50 20.48
N ALA A 184 15.77 14.75 19.51
CA ALA A 184 15.19 14.66 18.17
C ALA A 184 13.79 14.03 18.15
N LYS A 185 13.49 13.10 19.06
CA LYS A 185 12.12 12.54 19.23
C LYS A 185 11.08 13.61 19.56
N LEU A 186 11.46 14.72 20.18
CA LEU A 186 10.54 15.82 20.50
C LEU A 186 10.20 16.68 19.26
N HIS A 187 11.00 16.57 18.20
CA HIS A 187 10.78 17.28 16.94
C HIS A 187 10.16 16.40 15.85
N ASP A 188 9.86 15.14 16.16
CA ASP A 188 9.23 14.19 15.22
C ASP A 188 7.88 14.72 14.73
N ASP A 189 7.67 14.65 13.42
CA ASP A 189 6.43 15.05 12.76
C ASP A 189 5.30 13.99 12.88
N GLY A 190 5.50 12.94 13.68
CA GLY A 190 4.60 11.82 13.90
C GLY A 190 4.91 10.59 13.05
N ASN A 191 5.95 10.63 12.19
CA ASN A 191 6.33 9.52 11.32
C ASN A 191 7.33 8.53 11.97
N ARG A 192 7.88 8.85 13.16
CA ARG A 192 8.87 8.06 13.92
C ARG A 192 10.12 7.67 13.13
N TYR A 193 10.44 8.47 12.13
CA TYR A 193 11.66 8.44 11.34
C TYR A 193 12.39 9.77 11.52
N LEU A 194 13.44 9.75 12.35
CA LEU A 194 14.19 10.97 12.64
C LEU A 194 15.05 11.34 11.44
N ASN A 195 14.66 12.43 10.79
CA ASN A 195 15.34 12.97 9.64
C ASN A 195 16.42 13.98 10.05
N ARG A 196 17.27 14.37 9.09
CA ARG A 196 18.39 15.29 9.33
C ARG A 196 17.95 16.65 9.90
N GLN A 197 16.77 17.15 9.54
CA GLN A 197 16.27 18.44 10.00
C GLN A 197 15.86 18.40 11.48
N GLU A 198 15.24 17.31 11.92
CA GLU A 198 14.83 17.09 13.31
C GLU A 198 16.06 16.94 14.22
N PHE A 199 17.06 16.19 13.77
CA PHE A 199 18.35 16.13 14.47
C PHE A 199 19.08 17.48 14.51
N MET A 200 19.01 18.28 13.44
CA MET A 200 19.59 19.63 13.46
C MET A 200 18.85 20.58 14.40
N ALA A 201 17.52 20.47 14.50
CA ALA A 201 16.72 21.25 15.44
C ALA A 201 17.08 20.86 16.88
N ALA A 202 17.10 19.56 17.17
CA ALA A 202 17.52 19.03 18.47
C ALA A 202 18.95 19.45 18.85
N ALA A 203 19.90 19.39 17.91
CA ALA A 203 21.28 19.80 18.16
C ALA A 203 21.39 21.30 18.48
N ARG A 204 20.61 22.15 17.82
CA ARG A 204 20.55 23.59 18.16
C ARG A 204 19.98 23.82 19.54
N ASP A 205 18.91 23.12 19.90
CA ASP A 205 18.26 23.27 21.21
C ASP A 205 19.20 22.82 22.35
N LEU A 206 19.92 21.72 22.15
CA LEU A 206 20.96 21.26 23.09
C LEU A 206 22.12 22.28 23.22
N MET A 207 22.52 22.90 22.12
CA MET A 207 23.55 23.95 22.13
C MET A 207 23.08 25.22 22.84
N MET A 208 21.81 25.62 22.63
CA MET A 208 21.20 26.76 23.32
C MET A 208 21.07 26.50 24.83
N ALA A 209 20.68 25.28 25.21
CA ALA A 209 20.65 24.86 26.62
C ALA A 209 22.04 24.91 27.27
N LYS A 210 23.10 24.58 26.52
CA LYS A 210 24.51 24.65 26.97
C LYS A 210 25.04 26.09 27.04
N GLN A 211 24.44 27.02 26.29
CA GLN A 211 24.82 28.44 26.23
C GLN A 211 24.06 29.34 27.21
N MET A 212 23.07 28.83 27.95
CA MET A 212 22.46 29.59 29.06
C MET A 212 23.40 29.57 30.28
N PRO A 213 24.02 30.70 30.67
CA PRO A 213 24.68 30.76 31.96
C PRO A 213 23.61 30.65 33.05
N SER A 214 23.85 29.75 34.00
CA SER A 214 23.19 29.73 35.30
C SER A 214 23.14 31.16 35.86
N ALA A 215 21.94 31.66 36.11
CA ALA A 215 21.71 32.92 36.81
C ALA A 215 22.30 32.80 38.23
N GLY A 216 23.54 33.26 38.40
CA GLY A 216 24.27 33.17 39.65
C GLY A 216 25.70 33.64 39.48
N ASP A 217 25.85 34.94 39.24
CA ASP A 217 26.82 35.84 39.89
C ASP A 217 27.21 36.99 38.95
N VAL A 218 26.66 38.15 39.30
CA VAL A 218 26.94 39.44 38.69
C VAL A 218 28.29 39.94 39.22
N ALA A 219 29.25 40.17 38.33
CA ALA A 219 30.28 41.19 38.54
C ALA A 219 30.82 41.68 37.18
N VAL A 220 30.68 42.98 36.93
CA VAL A 220 31.17 43.75 35.78
C VAL A 220 32.09 44.84 36.37
N PRO A 221 32.98 45.52 35.62
CA PRO A 221 34.13 45.08 34.81
C PRO A 221 35.43 45.80 35.29
N THR A 222 36.59 45.56 34.68
CA THR A 222 37.68 46.57 34.70
C THR A 222 38.38 46.61 33.35
N ILE A 223 38.44 47.82 32.80
CA ILE A 223 38.98 48.25 31.51
C ILE A 223 40.46 48.61 31.72
N GLU A 224 41.38 48.21 30.83
CA GLU A 224 42.54 49.04 30.48
C GLU A 224 43.26 48.58 29.19
N LEU A 225 43.34 49.51 28.24
CA LEU A 225 44.33 49.70 27.15
C LEU A 225 44.50 51.25 27.05
N PRO A 226 45.58 51.88 26.51
CA PRO A 226 46.63 51.40 25.58
C PRO A 226 48.06 52.04 25.76
N ALA A 227 48.94 51.90 24.73
CA ALA A 227 50.12 52.73 24.30
C ALA A 227 51.55 52.23 24.65
N VAL A 228 52.66 52.36 23.87
CA VAL A 228 53.05 52.90 22.53
C VAL A 228 54.52 52.47 22.18
N GLU A 229 54.80 52.23 20.89
CA GLU A 229 56.03 52.32 20.01
C GLU A 229 57.47 51.74 20.31
N GLU A 230 57.87 50.79 19.42
CA GLU A 230 59.10 50.45 18.59
C GLU A 230 60.57 51.01 18.80
N PRO A 231 61.60 50.65 17.97
CA PRO A 231 62.44 49.41 17.80
C PRO A 231 63.98 49.77 17.76
N PRO A 232 64.96 49.15 17.03
CA PRO A 232 65.12 47.84 16.34
C PRO A 232 66.47 47.09 16.63
N VAL A 233 66.74 45.94 15.96
CA VAL A 233 67.93 45.65 15.11
C VAL A 233 68.21 44.12 14.94
N ALA A 234 68.06 43.67 13.69
CA ALA A 234 68.81 42.70 12.88
C ALA A 234 69.26 41.30 13.38
N ALA A 235 68.89 40.25 12.63
CA ALA A 235 69.76 39.51 11.68
C ALA A 235 69.04 38.25 11.08
N PRO A 236 69.46 37.69 9.93
CA PRO A 236 68.52 37.18 8.92
C PRO A 236 68.54 35.66 8.59
N ALA A 237 67.40 35.23 8.03
CA ALA A 237 67.09 34.27 6.95
C ALA A 237 68.06 33.14 6.50
N ALA A 238 67.49 31.93 6.31
CA ALA A 238 67.64 31.14 5.07
C ALA A 238 66.52 30.08 4.92
N SER A 239 66.08 29.90 3.68
CA SER A 239 64.90 29.20 3.14
C SER A 239 65.06 27.67 2.96
N PRO A 240 63.99 26.92 2.58
CA PRO A 240 63.94 25.45 2.47
C PRO A 240 64.16 24.94 1.04
N ALA A 241 64.34 23.62 0.87
CA ALA A 241 64.23 22.97 -0.44
C ALA A 241 63.78 21.49 -0.35
N VAL A 242 62.84 21.18 -1.22
CA VAL A 242 62.28 19.85 -1.58
C VAL A 242 63.11 19.26 -2.73
N ALA A 243 63.30 17.93 -2.77
CA ALA A 243 63.04 17.05 -3.95
C ALA A 243 63.75 15.67 -3.89
N VAL A 244 62.93 14.61 -3.96
CA VAL A 244 62.93 13.40 -4.82
C VAL A 244 64.27 12.84 -5.36
N GLU A 245 64.58 11.54 -5.14
CA GLU A 245 64.37 10.40 -6.07
C GLU A 245 65.19 9.12 -5.71
N SER A 246 64.58 7.95 -6.03
CA SER A 246 65.17 6.66 -6.45
C SER A 246 65.76 5.64 -5.44
N GLY A 247 65.27 4.39 -5.52
CA GLY A 247 66.02 3.18 -5.12
C GLY A 247 65.21 1.95 -4.67
N SER A 248 65.14 0.93 -5.54
CA SER A 248 64.49 -0.40 -5.46
C SER A 248 64.92 -1.33 -4.29
N VAL A 249 64.09 -2.33 -3.94
CA VAL A 249 64.39 -3.81 -3.87
C VAL A 249 63.40 -4.59 -2.96
N VAL A 250 62.90 -5.73 -3.47
CA VAL A 250 62.05 -6.81 -2.87
C VAL A 250 62.98 -7.96 -2.38
N PRO A 251 62.72 -8.77 -1.30
CA PRO A 251 62.06 -10.11 -1.36
C PRO A 251 61.48 -10.65 0.01
N PRO A 252 61.27 -11.98 0.27
CA PRO A 252 60.12 -12.81 -0.13
C PRO A 252 59.47 -13.66 1.03
N VAL A 253 58.47 -14.48 0.65
CA VAL A 253 57.66 -15.45 1.43
C VAL A 253 58.36 -16.81 1.67
N PRO A 254 58.01 -17.59 2.73
CA PRO A 254 58.21 -19.05 2.77
C PRO A 254 56.93 -19.90 3.01
N PRO A 255 56.92 -21.22 2.62
CA PRO A 255 55.78 -22.17 2.72
C PRO A 255 55.93 -23.17 3.90
N PRO A 256 54.96 -24.09 4.13
CA PRO A 256 55.08 -25.51 3.70
C PRO A 256 53.69 -26.18 3.43
N ALA A 257 53.49 -27.45 3.09
CA ALA A 257 54.13 -28.51 2.30
C ALA A 257 53.06 -29.64 2.21
N GLU A 258 52.96 -30.33 1.07
CA GLU A 258 52.13 -31.51 0.84
C GLU A 258 52.73 -32.77 1.49
N GLU A 259 51.90 -33.74 1.89
CA GLU A 259 52.23 -35.19 1.86
C GLU A 259 50.97 -36.04 1.55
N THR A 260 51.24 -37.25 1.10
CA THR A 260 50.55 -38.10 0.11
C THR A 260 49.58 -39.17 0.66
N GLU A 261 48.86 -39.77 -0.29
CA GLU A 261 47.92 -40.91 -0.23
C GLU A 261 48.37 -42.17 0.54
N GLU A 262 47.41 -42.94 1.07
CA GLU A 262 47.43 -44.42 1.02
C GLU A 262 46.01 -45.02 0.93
N VAL A 263 45.89 -46.08 0.14
CA VAL A 263 44.70 -46.91 -0.15
C VAL A 263 44.85 -48.26 0.57
N ILE A 264 43.81 -48.76 1.25
CA ILE A 264 43.65 -50.22 1.48
C ILE A 264 42.20 -50.68 1.64
N SER A 265 42.02 -51.96 1.34
CA SER A 265 40.85 -52.73 0.89
C SER A 265 39.91 -53.29 1.98
N ALA A 266 38.64 -53.46 1.57
CA ALA A 266 37.62 -54.48 1.87
C ALA A 266 37.51 -55.18 3.24
N ASP A 267 36.28 -55.25 3.77
CA ASP A 267 35.58 -56.52 4.09
C ASP A 267 34.08 -56.29 4.39
N VAL A 268 33.23 -57.23 3.95
CA VAL A 268 31.79 -57.33 4.26
C VAL A 268 31.61 -58.49 5.27
N PRO A 269 30.62 -58.48 6.18
CA PRO A 269 29.44 -59.30 5.88
C PRO A 269 28.09 -58.75 6.41
N GLU A 270 27.08 -59.39 5.84
CA GLU A 270 25.63 -59.25 5.83
C GLU A 270 24.91 -59.63 7.15
N LEU A 271 23.62 -59.26 7.22
CA LEU A 271 22.54 -59.68 8.15
C LEU A 271 22.28 -58.79 9.38
N LEU A 272 21.21 -57.98 9.34
CA LEU A 272 19.91 -58.32 9.96
C LEU A 272 18.86 -57.20 9.78
N LEU A 273 17.62 -57.65 9.68
CA LEU A 273 16.40 -56.95 9.30
C LEU A 273 15.74 -56.16 10.46
N THR A 274 15.21 -54.97 10.11
CA THR A 274 14.00 -54.26 10.65
C THR A 274 14.17 -53.35 11.92
N PRO A 275 13.21 -52.44 12.23
CA PRO A 275 13.25 -51.04 11.77
C PRO A 275 12.94 -50.01 12.89
N ILE A 276 13.75 -48.97 13.09
CA ILE A 276 13.37 -47.84 13.95
C ILE A 276 13.90 -46.52 13.36
N THR A 277 13.00 -45.60 13.05
CA THR A 277 13.23 -44.18 12.70
C THR A 277 13.80 -43.42 13.90
N PRO A 278 14.69 -42.41 13.74
CA PRO A 278 14.21 -41.05 13.45
C PRO A 278 15.13 -40.13 12.60
N SER A 279 14.47 -39.17 11.96
CA SER A 279 14.92 -37.80 11.59
C SER A 279 16.10 -37.58 10.63
N PRO A 280 15.85 -36.92 9.47
CA PRO A 280 16.82 -36.09 8.79
C PRO A 280 16.53 -34.59 9.00
N SER A 281 17.58 -33.79 9.17
CA SER A 281 17.60 -32.35 8.89
C SER A 281 18.85 -32.04 8.08
N PRO A 282 18.88 -30.95 7.28
CA PRO A 282 17.81 -30.35 6.49
C PRO A 282 18.15 -30.42 4.99
N ARG A 283 17.12 -30.60 4.17
CA ARG A 283 17.19 -30.53 2.71
C ARG A 283 17.16 -29.07 2.28
N SER A 284 17.95 -28.80 1.25
CA SER A 284 18.08 -27.57 0.46
C SER A 284 16.80 -26.74 0.38
N GLN A 285 16.94 -25.43 0.54
CA GLN A 285 15.88 -24.45 0.32
C GLN A 285 15.39 -24.55 -1.13
N ASP A 286 14.23 -25.17 -1.33
CA ASP A 286 13.43 -24.97 -2.51
C ASP A 286 12.86 -23.54 -2.43
N THR A 287 13.33 -22.65 -3.30
CA THR A 287 12.56 -21.45 -3.67
C THR A 287 11.27 -21.93 -4.31
N GLU A 288 10.15 -21.84 -3.58
CA GLU A 288 8.82 -22.03 -4.13
C GLU A 288 8.58 -20.98 -5.23
N VAL A 289 8.79 -21.38 -6.48
CA VAL A 289 8.16 -20.75 -7.62
C VAL A 289 6.69 -21.13 -7.52
N VAL A 290 5.86 -20.23 -7.02
CA VAL A 290 4.40 -20.39 -7.04
C VAL A 290 3.86 -19.65 -8.26
N PRO A 291 3.61 -20.31 -9.41
CA PRO A 291 2.90 -19.68 -10.50
C PRO A 291 1.41 -19.71 -10.12
N ASN A 292 0.87 -18.59 -9.63
CA ASN A 292 -0.57 -18.50 -9.36
C ASN A 292 -1.27 -17.45 -10.23
N ILE A 293 -1.23 -17.69 -11.53
CA ILE A 293 -2.35 -17.35 -12.41
C ILE A 293 -2.66 -18.66 -13.12
N ASN A 294 -3.91 -19.13 -13.09
CA ASN A 294 -4.34 -20.21 -13.98
C ASN A 294 -4.36 -19.65 -15.41
N LEU A 295 -3.14 -19.57 -15.96
CA LEU A 295 -2.80 -19.07 -17.29
C LEU A 295 -3.20 -20.08 -18.36
N SER A 296 -3.36 -21.36 -18.04
CA SER A 296 -3.55 -22.42 -19.04
C SER A 296 -4.75 -22.18 -19.96
N ASP A 297 -5.88 -21.76 -19.39
CA ASP A 297 -7.15 -21.72 -20.13
C ASP A 297 -7.30 -20.44 -20.96
N VAL A 298 -6.68 -19.34 -20.52
CA VAL A 298 -6.65 -18.07 -21.26
C VAL A 298 -5.46 -18.04 -22.23
N ALA A 299 -4.33 -18.66 -21.87
CA ALA A 299 -3.15 -18.77 -22.73
C ALA A 299 -3.42 -19.67 -23.93
N LEU A 300 -4.19 -20.75 -23.82
CA LEU A 300 -4.50 -21.59 -24.98
C LEU A 300 -5.26 -20.84 -26.10
N ASP A 301 -6.16 -19.91 -25.76
CA ASP A 301 -6.86 -19.06 -26.73
C ASP A 301 -5.94 -17.96 -27.30
N ALA A 302 -5.07 -17.39 -26.45
CA ALA A 302 -4.10 -16.37 -26.86
C ALA A 302 -2.97 -16.96 -27.72
N THR A 303 -2.45 -18.15 -27.40
CA THR A 303 -1.35 -18.80 -28.13
C THR A 303 -1.78 -19.25 -29.52
N SER A 304 -3.03 -19.71 -29.66
CA SER A 304 -3.61 -20.11 -30.94
C SER A 304 -3.75 -18.92 -31.92
N LYS A 305 -4.04 -17.72 -31.41
CA LYS A 305 -4.07 -16.45 -32.18
C LYS A 305 -2.67 -15.86 -32.40
N MET A 306 -1.71 -16.25 -31.56
CA MET A 306 -0.33 -15.75 -31.55
C MET A 306 0.54 -16.44 -32.60
N GLU A 307 0.45 -17.76 -32.77
CA GLU A 307 1.21 -18.49 -33.80
C GLU A 307 0.90 -17.97 -35.22
N SER A 308 -0.34 -17.54 -35.48
CA SER A 308 -0.70 -16.94 -36.77
C SER A 308 -0.18 -15.52 -36.97
N SER A 309 0.02 -14.76 -35.88
CA SER A 309 0.42 -13.34 -35.94
C SER A 309 1.94 -13.16 -36.02
N ILE A 310 2.70 -14.11 -35.47
CA ILE A 310 4.17 -14.08 -35.47
C ILE A 310 4.75 -14.64 -36.79
N ALA A 311 4.04 -15.54 -37.45
CA ALA A 311 4.50 -16.19 -38.69
C ALA A 311 4.62 -15.24 -39.91
N ASP A 312 3.95 -14.07 -39.90
CA ASP A 312 3.82 -13.21 -41.08
C ASP A 312 4.79 -11.98 -41.10
N ILE A 313 5.78 -11.95 -40.21
CA ILE A 313 6.61 -10.75 -39.99
C ILE A 313 8.06 -10.97 -40.45
N GLY A 314 8.26 -10.75 -41.75
CA GLY A 314 9.50 -10.89 -42.51
C GLY A 314 10.69 -10.06 -42.01
N TYR A 315 11.88 -10.56 -42.36
CA TYR A 315 13.20 -10.18 -41.84
C TYR A 315 13.73 -8.87 -42.43
N GLY A 316 14.21 -7.98 -41.57
CA GLY A 316 15.02 -6.83 -41.95
C GLY A 316 16.02 -6.51 -40.84
N SER A 317 17.27 -6.90 -41.05
CA SER A 317 18.42 -6.48 -40.24
C SER A 317 18.62 -4.97 -40.43
N ALA A 318 18.07 -4.16 -39.52
CA ALA A 318 18.35 -2.74 -39.42
C ALA A 318 19.18 -2.46 -38.16
N SER A 319 20.01 -1.43 -38.26
CA SER A 319 20.98 -0.97 -37.26
C SER A 319 20.35 -0.76 -35.88
N VAL A 320 20.98 -1.29 -34.83
CA VAL A 320 20.64 -1.21 -33.40
C VAL A 320 20.13 0.17 -32.94
N ASP A 321 20.61 1.25 -33.56
CA ASP A 321 20.21 2.63 -33.24
C ASP A 321 18.81 3.04 -33.76
N ALA A 322 18.34 2.47 -34.87
CA ALA A 322 17.01 2.76 -35.43
C ALA A 322 15.89 2.12 -34.58
N ASP A 323 16.25 1.16 -33.73
CA ASP A 323 15.33 0.26 -33.06
C ASP A 323 14.76 0.95 -31.81
N ILE A 324 15.65 1.59 -31.05
CA ILE A 324 15.33 2.42 -29.89
C ILE A 324 14.48 3.65 -30.32
N GLU A 325 14.70 4.16 -31.53
CA GLU A 325 13.97 5.32 -32.07
C GLU A 325 12.47 5.04 -32.19
N TRP A 326 12.07 3.89 -32.75
CA TRP A 326 10.65 3.54 -32.88
C TRP A 326 9.96 3.38 -31.52
N TYR A 327 10.64 2.76 -30.55
CA TYR A 327 10.12 2.62 -29.20
C TYR A 327 9.94 3.98 -28.51
N ASN A 328 10.98 4.82 -28.52
CA ASN A 328 10.92 6.16 -27.93
C ASN A 328 9.88 7.05 -28.61
N ARG A 329 9.75 6.95 -29.94
CA ARG A 329 8.70 7.64 -30.68
C ARG A 329 7.31 7.16 -30.28
N GLY A 330 7.13 5.85 -30.10
CA GLY A 330 5.91 5.26 -29.55
C GLY A 330 5.54 5.85 -28.20
N LEU A 331 6.49 5.90 -27.25
CA LEU A 331 6.27 6.50 -25.92
C LEU A 331 5.91 7.99 -26.00
N SER A 332 6.59 8.76 -26.85
CA SER A 332 6.27 10.16 -27.11
C SER A 332 4.83 10.32 -27.62
N LEU A 333 4.40 9.48 -28.57
CA LEU A 333 3.03 9.51 -29.10
C LEU A 333 1.97 9.10 -28.06
N ILE A 334 2.28 8.18 -27.14
CA ILE A 334 1.40 7.87 -25.99
C ILE A 334 1.21 9.13 -25.13
N SER A 335 2.30 9.84 -24.83
CA SER A 335 2.22 11.09 -24.04
C SER A 335 1.43 12.20 -24.75
N GLU A 336 1.47 12.22 -26.09
CA GLU A 336 0.65 13.09 -26.95
C GLU A 336 -0.80 12.60 -27.11
N LYS A 337 -1.18 11.48 -26.48
CA LYS A 337 -2.49 10.81 -26.61
C LYS A 337 -2.84 10.31 -28.01
N LYS A 338 -1.84 10.15 -28.89
CA LYS A 338 -1.97 9.63 -30.26
C LYS A 338 -1.81 8.11 -30.28
N TYR A 339 -2.73 7.42 -29.63
CA TYR A 339 -2.58 5.98 -29.31
C TYR A 339 -2.48 5.07 -30.55
N ARG A 340 -3.24 5.34 -31.63
CA ARG A 340 -3.18 4.51 -32.85
C ARG A 340 -1.83 4.64 -33.57
N GLU A 341 -1.27 5.85 -33.61
CA GLU A 341 0.05 6.09 -34.19
C GLU A 341 1.15 5.49 -33.32
N ALA A 342 1.00 5.56 -31.99
CA ALA A 342 1.90 4.92 -31.05
C ALA A 342 1.94 3.40 -31.27
N LEU A 343 0.79 2.74 -31.41
CA LEU A 343 0.73 1.31 -31.73
C LEU A 343 1.50 0.97 -33.01
N SER A 344 1.35 1.76 -34.08
CA SER A 344 2.11 1.53 -35.32
C SER A 344 3.64 1.64 -35.11
N CYS A 345 4.09 2.54 -34.24
CA CYS A 345 5.52 2.65 -33.90
C CYS A 345 5.99 1.47 -33.04
N LEU A 346 5.19 1.05 -32.05
CA LEU A 346 5.50 -0.09 -31.19
C LEU A 346 5.47 -1.42 -31.96
N ASP A 347 4.56 -1.57 -32.93
CA ASP A 347 4.53 -2.71 -33.84
C ASP A 347 5.84 -2.82 -34.62
N LYS A 348 6.35 -1.70 -35.15
CA LYS A 348 7.65 -1.65 -35.84
C LYS A 348 8.79 -2.02 -34.89
N ALA A 349 8.81 -1.46 -33.67
CA ALA A 349 9.83 -1.79 -32.67
C ALA A 349 9.86 -3.29 -32.37
N LEU A 350 8.69 -3.93 -32.20
CA LEU A 350 8.59 -5.37 -31.92
C LEU A 350 9.16 -6.24 -33.05
N LYS A 351 9.09 -5.79 -34.32
CA LYS A 351 9.67 -6.54 -35.45
C LYS A 351 11.19 -6.60 -35.40
N VAL A 352 11.80 -5.63 -34.74
CA VAL A 352 13.23 -5.41 -34.79
C VAL A 352 13.92 -6.04 -33.58
N PHE A 353 13.37 -5.84 -32.37
CA PHE A 353 13.90 -6.44 -31.14
C PHE A 353 13.46 -7.90 -30.97
N LYS A 354 13.91 -8.83 -31.82
CA LYS A 354 13.50 -10.25 -31.71
C LYS A 354 14.29 -11.07 -30.68
N ASP A 355 15.51 -10.65 -30.35
CA ASP A 355 16.44 -11.41 -29.50
C ASP A 355 16.75 -10.70 -28.16
N ASP A 356 15.98 -9.65 -27.81
CA ASP A 356 16.13 -8.90 -26.56
C ASP A 356 14.85 -8.99 -25.73
N ASP A 357 14.79 -9.99 -24.85
CA ASP A 357 13.63 -10.26 -24.00
C ASP A 357 13.23 -9.05 -23.14
N ASP A 358 14.18 -8.28 -22.60
CA ASP A 358 13.88 -7.10 -21.77
C ASP A 358 13.20 -6.02 -22.61
N MET A 359 13.72 -5.78 -23.82
CA MET A 359 13.12 -4.80 -24.72
C MET A 359 11.75 -5.24 -25.24
N ILE A 360 11.59 -6.52 -25.60
CA ILE A 360 10.29 -7.06 -26.03
C ILE A 360 9.25 -6.86 -24.92
N ILE A 361 9.60 -7.19 -23.67
CA ILE A 361 8.73 -6.99 -22.51
C ILE A 361 8.35 -5.52 -22.33
N ARG A 362 9.30 -4.59 -22.47
CA ARG A 362 9.03 -3.14 -22.41
C ARG A 362 8.09 -2.67 -23.52
N ILE A 363 8.27 -3.17 -24.74
CA ILE A 363 7.42 -2.84 -25.89
C ILE A 363 6.01 -3.38 -25.67
N LEU A 364 5.87 -4.64 -25.26
CA LEU A 364 4.57 -5.25 -24.95
C LEU A 364 3.85 -4.52 -23.81
N ASN A 365 4.58 -4.10 -22.77
CA ASN A 365 4.00 -3.29 -21.69
C ASN A 365 3.51 -1.93 -22.19
N ALA A 366 4.27 -1.25 -23.06
CA ALA A 366 3.86 0.00 -23.68
C ALA A 366 2.63 -0.18 -24.59
N ARG A 367 2.57 -1.28 -25.36
CA ARG A 367 1.40 -1.64 -26.17
C ARG A 367 0.18 -1.90 -25.32
N GLY A 368 0.32 -2.67 -24.23
CA GLY A 368 -0.74 -2.92 -23.25
C GLY A 368 -1.29 -1.62 -22.68
N ASN A 369 -0.42 -0.72 -22.21
CA ASN A 369 -0.84 0.61 -21.74
C ASN A 369 -1.57 1.40 -22.84
N THR A 370 -1.12 1.30 -24.09
CA THR A 370 -1.73 2.01 -25.23
C THR A 370 -3.13 1.47 -25.55
N PHE A 371 -3.32 0.15 -25.50
CA PHE A 371 -4.64 -0.47 -25.65
C PHE A 371 -5.57 -0.13 -24.48
N TYR A 372 -5.03 -0.01 -23.27
CA TYR A 372 -5.80 0.42 -22.10
C TYR A 372 -6.39 1.82 -22.32
N TYR A 373 -5.59 2.77 -22.81
CA TYR A 373 -6.08 4.11 -23.14
C TYR A 373 -7.06 4.16 -24.32
N LEU A 374 -7.11 3.09 -25.13
CA LEU A 374 -8.11 2.89 -26.17
C LEU A 374 -9.35 2.14 -25.66
N GLU A 375 -9.41 1.84 -24.36
CA GLU A 375 -10.46 1.03 -23.70
C GLU A 375 -10.60 -0.38 -24.29
N ASP A 376 -9.56 -0.88 -24.97
CA ASP A 376 -9.48 -2.26 -25.46
C ASP A 376 -8.81 -3.12 -24.38
N TYR A 377 -9.56 -3.38 -23.31
CA TYR A 377 -9.11 -4.17 -22.16
C TYR A 377 -8.71 -5.62 -22.52
N PRO A 378 -9.40 -6.32 -23.44
CA PRO A 378 -8.95 -7.64 -23.88
C PRO A 378 -7.54 -7.63 -24.49
N LYS A 379 -7.24 -6.69 -25.40
CA LYS A 379 -5.89 -6.57 -25.98
C LYS A 379 -4.85 -6.09 -24.97
N THR A 380 -5.27 -5.27 -24.00
CA THR A 380 -4.41 -4.87 -22.89
C THR A 380 -3.90 -6.10 -22.14
N ILE A 381 -4.82 -6.97 -21.73
CA ILE A 381 -4.54 -8.21 -21.00
C ILE A 381 -3.67 -9.14 -21.86
N GLU A 382 -3.98 -9.30 -23.15
CA GLU A 382 -3.19 -10.12 -24.08
C GLU A 382 -1.72 -9.68 -24.13
N ASN A 383 -1.43 -8.38 -24.27
CA ASN A 383 -0.06 -7.88 -24.37
C ASN A 383 0.71 -8.08 -23.05
N TYR A 384 0.07 -7.90 -21.89
CA TYR A 384 0.73 -8.16 -20.60
C TYR A 384 0.99 -9.65 -20.37
N HIS A 385 0.08 -10.54 -20.79
CA HIS A 385 0.32 -11.98 -20.74
C HIS A 385 1.48 -12.40 -21.64
N GLN A 386 1.56 -11.85 -22.86
CA GLN A 386 2.71 -12.08 -23.74
C GLN A 386 4.02 -11.68 -23.06
N ALA A 387 4.06 -10.54 -22.34
CA ALA A 387 5.23 -10.14 -21.57
C ALA A 387 5.57 -11.13 -20.44
N MET A 388 4.56 -11.67 -19.75
CA MET A 388 4.75 -12.69 -18.71
C MET A 388 5.23 -14.04 -19.25
N LEU A 389 4.84 -14.41 -20.48
CA LEU A 389 5.27 -15.68 -21.10
C LEU A 389 6.75 -15.67 -21.50
N ILE A 390 7.31 -14.49 -21.80
CA ILE A 390 8.74 -14.34 -22.15
C ILE A 390 9.59 -14.55 -20.90
N ASN A 391 9.41 -13.68 -19.90
CA ASN A 391 10.14 -13.79 -18.65
C ASN A 391 9.35 -13.19 -17.47
N PRO A 392 8.73 -14.01 -16.62
CA PRO A 392 7.97 -13.54 -15.47
C PRO A 392 8.77 -12.71 -14.45
N ALA A 393 10.10 -12.88 -14.40
CA ALA A 393 10.96 -12.19 -13.45
C ALA A 393 11.26 -10.74 -13.86
N LEU A 394 11.19 -10.43 -15.17
CA LEU A 394 11.40 -9.08 -15.71
C LEU A 394 10.12 -8.23 -15.69
N VAL A 395 8.96 -8.85 -15.45
CA VAL A 395 7.69 -8.13 -15.37
C VAL A 395 7.61 -7.35 -14.06
N SER A 396 7.57 -6.02 -14.17
CA SER A 396 7.48 -5.12 -13.02
C SER A 396 6.13 -5.20 -12.29
N GLY A 397 6.11 -4.82 -11.01
CA GLY A 397 4.87 -4.69 -10.26
C GLY A 397 3.87 -3.72 -10.91
N ARG A 398 4.35 -2.63 -11.53
CA ARG A 398 3.49 -1.67 -12.24
C ARG A 398 2.76 -2.29 -13.43
N THR A 399 3.41 -3.19 -14.15
CA THR A 399 2.76 -3.95 -15.24
C THR A 399 1.61 -4.79 -14.72
N LEU A 400 1.81 -5.53 -13.63
CA LEU A 400 0.77 -6.36 -13.02
C LEU A 400 -0.36 -5.52 -12.40
N TYR A 401 -0.03 -4.36 -11.83
CA TYR A 401 -1.04 -3.42 -11.36
C TYR A 401 -1.94 -2.97 -12.52
N ASN A 402 -1.37 -2.54 -13.64
CA ASN A 402 -2.14 -2.11 -14.81
C ASN A 402 -2.97 -3.26 -15.42
N MET A 403 -2.41 -4.48 -15.45
CA MET A 403 -3.17 -5.67 -15.86
C MET A 403 -4.35 -5.95 -14.93
N GLY A 404 -4.17 -5.80 -13.62
CA GLY A 404 -5.24 -5.89 -12.64
C GLY A 404 -6.33 -4.85 -12.85
N THR A 405 -5.95 -3.63 -13.23
CA THR A 405 -6.91 -2.58 -13.60
C THR A 405 -7.72 -2.96 -14.84
N ALA A 406 -7.06 -3.44 -15.89
CA ALA A 406 -7.78 -3.92 -17.09
C ALA A 406 -8.76 -5.07 -16.78
N TYR A 407 -8.39 -6.00 -15.90
CA TYR A 407 -9.30 -7.05 -15.44
C TYR A 407 -10.50 -6.49 -14.65
N ALA A 408 -10.27 -5.48 -13.81
CA ALA A 408 -11.33 -4.85 -13.03
C ALA A 408 -12.34 -4.10 -13.92
N GLU A 409 -11.88 -3.42 -14.97
CA GLU A 409 -12.73 -2.76 -15.97
C GLU A 409 -13.59 -3.77 -16.76
N MET A 410 -13.11 -5.01 -16.91
CA MET A 410 -13.88 -6.12 -17.48
C MET A 410 -14.75 -6.87 -16.46
N GLU A 411 -14.89 -6.35 -15.24
CA GLU A 411 -15.60 -6.97 -14.10
C GLU A 411 -15.07 -8.37 -13.71
N ARG A 412 -13.87 -8.74 -14.16
CA ARG A 412 -13.17 -9.97 -13.79
C ARG A 412 -12.42 -9.78 -12.47
N TYR A 413 -13.18 -9.53 -11.41
CA TYR A 413 -12.63 -9.11 -10.12
C TYR A 413 -11.70 -10.15 -9.47
N ASP A 414 -11.94 -11.46 -9.66
CA ASP A 414 -11.06 -12.50 -9.12
C ASP A 414 -9.65 -12.45 -9.73
N ASP A 415 -9.54 -12.15 -11.02
CA ASP A 415 -8.25 -12.05 -11.70
C ASP A 415 -7.57 -10.71 -11.39
N ALA A 416 -8.35 -9.62 -11.28
CA ALA A 416 -7.85 -8.33 -10.83
C ALA A 416 -7.19 -8.41 -9.44
N ILE A 417 -7.85 -9.07 -8.47
CA ILE A 417 -7.34 -9.27 -7.11
C ILE A 417 -6.00 -10.02 -7.12
N LYS A 418 -5.87 -11.07 -7.94
CA LYS A 418 -4.60 -11.82 -8.06
C LYS A 418 -3.49 -10.92 -8.61
N CYS A 419 -3.79 -10.13 -9.65
CA CYS A 419 -2.81 -9.24 -10.27
C CYS A 419 -2.31 -8.17 -9.29
N TYR A 420 -3.21 -7.54 -8.53
CA TYR A 420 -2.84 -6.57 -7.50
C TYR A 420 -2.06 -7.21 -6.34
N GLY A 421 -2.40 -8.43 -5.95
CA GLY A 421 -1.62 -9.17 -4.94
C GLY A 421 -0.19 -9.47 -5.41
N GLN A 422 -0.04 -9.85 -6.68
CA GLN A 422 1.26 -10.17 -7.27
C GLN A 422 2.11 -8.95 -7.65
N SER A 423 1.50 -7.76 -7.76
CA SER A 423 2.23 -6.53 -8.07
C SER A 423 3.03 -6.00 -6.88
N ILE A 424 2.47 -6.10 -5.68
CA ILE A 424 3.08 -5.59 -4.42
C ILE A 424 4.52 -6.08 -4.20
N PRO A 425 4.85 -7.38 -4.29
CA PRO A 425 6.22 -7.86 -4.03
C PRO A 425 7.21 -7.51 -5.15
N ARG A 426 6.79 -6.90 -6.26
CA ARG A 426 7.62 -6.66 -7.47
C ARG A 426 8.08 -5.20 -7.62
N GLY A 427 8.53 -4.62 -6.51
CA GLY A 427 9.20 -3.30 -6.52
C GLY A 427 8.26 -2.11 -6.74
N LEU A 428 6.97 -2.23 -6.37
CA LEU A 428 6.10 -1.07 -6.23
C LEU A 428 6.59 -0.17 -5.09
N SER A 429 6.41 1.15 -5.24
CA SER A 429 6.64 2.08 -4.13
C SER A 429 5.66 1.80 -2.97
N THR A 430 5.93 2.36 -1.79
CA THR A 430 5.01 2.23 -0.64
C THR A 430 3.62 2.77 -0.97
N GLU A 431 3.55 3.91 -1.66
CA GLU A 431 2.29 4.53 -2.11
C GLU A 431 1.56 3.64 -3.12
N GLU A 432 2.28 3.14 -4.14
CA GLU A 432 1.73 2.27 -5.17
C GLU A 432 1.24 0.94 -4.59
N SER A 433 1.95 0.41 -3.60
CA SER A 433 1.57 -0.78 -2.87
C SER A 433 0.32 -0.55 -2.02
N ALA A 434 0.17 0.64 -1.42
CA ALA A 434 -1.04 1.02 -0.70
C ALA A 434 -2.24 1.13 -1.66
N LEU A 435 -2.05 1.74 -2.84
CA LEU A 435 -3.05 1.81 -3.90
C LEU A 435 -3.45 0.41 -4.39
N ALA A 436 -2.50 -0.49 -4.62
CA ALA A 436 -2.78 -1.87 -5.01
C ALA A 436 -3.64 -2.61 -3.97
N LYS A 437 -3.36 -2.41 -2.68
CA LYS A 437 -4.18 -2.95 -1.57
C LYS A 437 -5.58 -2.36 -1.56
N GLU A 438 -5.71 -1.05 -1.79
CA GLU A 438 -7.01 -0.40 -1.89
C GLU A 438 -7.83 -0.93 -3.07
N GLN A 439 -7.24 -1.05 -4.27
CA GLN A 439 -7.91 -1.63 -5.43
C GLN A 439 -8.30 -3.09 -5.19
N THR A 440 -7.48 -3.85 -4.46
CA THR A 440 -7.81 -5.22 -4.04
C THR A 440 -9.05 -5.27 -3.15
N ARG A 441 -9.14 -4.37 -2.15
CA ARG A 441 -10.33 -4.26 -1.28
C ARG A 441 -11.57 -3.89 -2.09
N ARG A 442 -11.44 -2.91 -2.99
CA ARG A 442 -12.54 -2.46 -3.88
C ARG A 442 -13.04 -3.61 -4.76
N CYS A 443 -12.14 -4.32 -5.45
CA CYS A 443 -12.50 -5.46 -6.29
C CYS A 443 -13.15 -6.59 -5.47
N THR A 444 -12.68 -6.82 -4.23
CA THR A 444 -13.28 -7.83 -3.34
C THR A 444 -14.73 -7.48 -2.98
N GLN A 445 -15.02 -6.20 -2.76
CA GLN A 445 -16.38 -5.72 -2.49
C GLN A 445 -17.27 -5.86 -3.73
N LEU A 446 -16.80 -5.39 -4.89
CA LEU A 446 -17.53 -5.48 -6.15
C LEU A 446 -17.81 -6.93 -6.55
N ARG A 447 -16.86 -7.84 -6.31
CA ARG A 447 -17.07 -9.28 -6.49
C ARG A 447 -18.22 -9.81 -5.64
N LYS A 448 -18.28 -9.45 -4.35
CA LYS A 448 -19.37 -9.86 -3.45
C LYS A 448 -20.71 -9.32 -3.93
N GLU A 449 -20.75 -8.08 -4.40
CA GLU A 449 -21.96 -7.45 -4.93
C GLU A 449 -22.43 -8.11 -6.23
N SER A 450 -21.50 -8.40 -7.16
CA SER A 450 -21.79 -9.15 -8.39
C SER A 450 -22.38 -10.53 -8.10
N LEU A 451 -21.78 -11.27 -7.15
CA LEU A 451 -22.30 -12.57 -6.69
C LEU A 451 -23.70 -12.46 -6.07
N ARG A 452 -23.95 -11.42 -5.25
CA ARG A 452 -25.29 -11.19 -4.66
C ARG A 452 -26.36 -10.85 -5.70
N ARG A 453 -25.99 -10.15 -6.79
CA ARG A 453 -26.92 -9.84 -7.89
C ARG A 453 -27.24 -11.05 -8.78
N ALA A 454 -26.37 -12.06 -8.78
CA ALA A 454 -26.54 -13.27 -9.58
C ALA A 454 -27.42 -14.36 -8.92
N ILE A 455 -27.69 -14.23 -7.61
CA ILE A 455 -28.60 -15.07 -6.83
C ILE A 455 -29.97 -14.41 -6.81
#